data_AF-A0A3C1UBZ3-F1
#
_entry.id   AF-A0A3C1UBZ3-F1
#
_cell.length_a   1.000
_cell.length_b   1.000
_cell.length_c   1.000
_cell.angle_alpha   90.00
_cell.angle_beta   90.00
_cell.angle_gamma   90.00
#
_symmetry.space_group_name_H-M   'P 1'
#
loop_
_entity.id
_entity.type
_entity.pdbx_description
1 polymer ?
#
loop_
_entity_poly.entity_id
_entity_poly.type
_entity_poly.pdbx_seq_one_letter_code
_entity_poly.pdbx_strand_id
1 'polypeptide(L)'
;MEELNLFVKSIFVDNMIFAYFLGMCSYLAVSKNVKTAFGLGVAVTFMLIVTLPLNYLLDKYILQPGALAWLGEEFKDVDLSFLGLIMFIAV
;
A
#
# COMPACT_ATOMS: atom_id res chain seq x y z
N MET A 1 -17.08 22.03 -10.77
CA MET A 1 -17.62 20.75 -11.27
C MET A 1 -16.52 19.83 -11.81
N GLU A 2 -15.33 20.34 -12.14
CA GLU A 2 -14.21 19.55 -12.65
C GLU A 2 -13.58 18.63 -11.59
N GLU A 3 -13.34 19.14 -10.37
CA GLU A 3 -12.76 18.36 -9.26
C GLU A 3 -13.60 17.13 -8.86
N LEU A 4 -14.93 17.28 -8.89
CA LEU A 4 -15.85 16.21 -8.51
C LEU A 4 -15.90 15.11 -9.59
N ASN A 5 -15.76 15.51 -10.86
CA ASN A 5 -15.62 14.58 -11.97
C ASN A 5 -14.28 13.84 -11.92
N LEU A 6 -13.18 14.55 -11.61
CA LEU A 6 -11.86 13.95 -11.42
C LEU A 6 -11.86 12.94 -10.27
N PHE A 7 -12.48 13.28 -9.13
CA PHE A 7 -12.62 12.41 -7.97
C PHE A 7 -13.37 11.11 -8.30
N VAL A 8 -14.53 11.22 -8.95
CA VAL A 8 -15.33 10.04 -9.35
C VAL A 8 -14.58 9.19 -10.37
N LYS A 9 -13.94 9.81 -11.36
CA LYS A 9 -13.15 9.11 -12.37
C LYS A 9 -11.98 8.34 -11.74
N SER A 10 -11.26 8.96 -10.81
CA SER A 10 -10.08 8.35 -10.17
C SER A 10 -10.45 7.16 -9.26
N ILE A 11 -11.60 7.21 -8.58
CA ILE A 11 -12.04 6.12 -7.68
C ILE A 11 -12.61 4.92 -8.42
N PHE A 12 -13.34 5.14 -9.53
CA PHE A 12 -14.10 4.06 -10.18
C PHE A 12 -13.55 3.64 -11.54
N VAL A 13 -13.06 4.59 -12.34
CA VAL A 13 -12.65 4.33 -13.73
C VAL A 13 -11.16 3.99 -13.80
N ASP A 14 -10.33 4.80 -13.17
CA ASP A 14 -8.87 4.68 -13.23
C ASP A 14 -8.28 3.97 -11.99
N ASN A 15 -9.12 3.38 -11.15
CA ASN A 15 -8.68 2.70 -9.94
C ASN A 15 -8.09 1.33 -10.25
N MET A 16 -6.86 1.12 -9.80
CA MET A 16 -6.08 -0.09 -10.09
C MET A 16 -6.78 -1.39 -9.70
N ILE A 17 -7.60 -1.38 -8.63
CA ILE A 17 -8.34 -2.55 -8.14
C ILE A 17 -9.46 -2.94 -9.11
N PHE A 18 -10.19 -1.96 -9.66
CA PHE A 18 -11.31 -2.21 -10.57
C PHE A 18 -10.86 -2.35 -12.02
N ALA A 19 -9.81 -1.64 -12.43
CA ALA A 19 -9.28 -1.68 -13.79
C ALA A 19 -8.44 -2.92 -14.08
N TYR A 20 -7.61 -3.36 -13.11
CA TYR A 20 -6.67 -4.47 -13.31
C TYR A 20 -6.96 -5.70 -12.46
N PHE A 21 -7.99 -5.67 -11.61
CA PHE A 21 -8.43 -6.83 -10.83
C PHE A 21 -7.32 -7.49 -9.99
N LEU A 22 -6.30 -6.73 -9.60
CA LEU A 22 -5.19 -7.21 -8.75
C LEU A 22 -5.68 -7.44 -7.31
N GLY A 23 -5.30 -8.56 -6.70
CA GLY A 23 -5.63 -8.84 -5.29
C GLY A 23 -7.07 -9.31 -5.02
N MET A 24 -7.84 -9.68 -6.05
CA MET A 24 -9.25 -10.07 -5.90
C MET A 24 -9.51 -11.48 -5.36
N CYS A 25 -8.49 -12.27 -5.04
CA CYS A 25 -8.68 -13.65 -4.55
C CYS A 25 -9.63 -13.72 -3.34
N SER A 26 -9.54 -12.74 -2.43
CA SER A 26 -10.41 -12.60 -1.27
C SER A 26 -11.81 -12.09 -1.64
N TYR A 27 -11.92 -11.17 -2.61
CA TYR A 27 -13.19 -10.69 -3.13
C TYR A 27 -14.01 -11.80 -3.81
N LEU A 28 -13.38 -12.59 -4.69
CA LEU A 28 -14.05 -13.69 -5.40
C LEU A 28 -14.59 -14.74 -4.42
N ALA A 29 -13.83 -15.06 -3.35
CA ALA A 29 -14.23 -16.04 -2.35
C ALA A 29 -15.43 -15.59 -1.50
N VAL A 30 -15.57 -14.30 -1.22
CA VAL A 30 -16.56 -13.77 -0.26
C VAL A 30 -17.72 -13.00 -0.92
N SER A 31 -17.67 -12.79 -2.24
CA SER A 31 -18.63 -12.03 -3.05
C SER A 31 -20.11 -12.40 -2.87
N LYS A 32 -20.43 -13.65 -2.49
CA LYS A 32 -21.81 -14.14 -2.34
C LYS A 32 -22.48 -13.77 -1.01
N ASN A 33 -21.71 -13.45 0.03
CA ASN A 33 -22.23 -13.23 1.39
C ASN A 33 -21.84 -11.84 1.90
N VAL A 34 -22.82 -10.91 1.89
CA VAL A 34 -22.60 -9.51 2.30
C VAL A 34 -22.11 -9.38 3.76
N LYS A 35 -22.63 -10.20 4.67
CA LYS A 35 -22.19 -10.20 6.08
C LYS A 35 -20.69 -10.54 6.23
N THR A 36 -20.23 -11.52 5.47
CA THR A 36 -18.82 -11.95 5.49
C THR A 36 -17.93 -10.96 4.75
N ALA A 37 -18.41 -10.39 3.63
CA ALA A 37 -17.69 -9.37 2.86
C ALA A 37 -17.45 -8.09 3.67
N PHE A 38 -18.43 -7.68 4.48
CA PHE A 38 -18.29 -6.53 5.37
C PHE A 38 -17.22 -6.76 6.44
N GLY A 39 -17.22 -7.92 7.09
CA GLY A 39 -16.20 -8.27 8.09
C GLY A 39 -14.78 -8.31 7.51
N LEU A 40 -14.63 -8.89 6.31
CA LEU A 40 -13.36 -8.89 5.59
C LEU A 40 -12.91 -7.46 5.20
N GLY A 41 -13.83 -6.63 4.73
CA GLY A 41 -13.54 -5.24 4.38
C GLY A 41 -13.00 -4.44 5.56
N VAL A 42 -13.64 -4.55 6.73
CA VAL A 42 -13.18 -3.88 7.96
C VAL A 42 -11.78 -4.36 8.38
N ALA A 43 -11.52 -5.67 8.32
CA ALA A 43 -10.22 -6.23 8.66
C ALA A 43 -9.11 -5.70 7.74
N VAL A 44 -9.35 -5.64 6.43
CA VAL A 44 -8.38 -5.13 5.44
C VAL A 44 -8.16 -3.62 5.61
N THR A 45 -9.23 -2.84 5.82
CA THR A 45 -9.09 -1.40 6.08
C THR A 45 -8.27 -1.12 7.33
N PHE A 46 -8.49 -1.89 8.40
CA PHE A 46 -7.68 -1.77 9.61
C PHE A 46 -6.20 -2.10 9.36
N MET A 47 -5.92 -3.18 8.62
CA MET A 47 -4.56 -3.56 8.26
C MET A 47 -3.87 -2.46 7.45
N LEU A 48 -4.53 -1.92 6.42
CA LEU A 48 -4.01 -0.81 5.61
C LEU A 48 -3.72 0.45 6.43
N ILE A 49 -4.54 0.76 7.43
CA ILE A 49 -4.30 1.91 8.33
C ILE A 49 -3.00 1.76 9.09
N VAL A 50 -2.60 0.52 9.44
CA VAL A 50 -1.38 0.25 10.20
C VAL A 50 -0.17 0.11 9.28
N THR A 51 -0.31 -0.56 8.15
CA THR A 51 0.82 -0.90 7.27
C THR A 51 1.27 0.27 6.40
N LEU A 52 0.38 1.18 6.01
CA LEU A 52 0.75 2.36 5.22
C LEU A 52 1.71 3.30 5.99
N PRO A 53 1.44 3.71 7.24
CA PRO A 53 2.39 4.51 8.02
C PRO A 53 3.70 3.77 8.30
N LEU A 54 3.64 2.45 8.55
CA LEU A 54 4.83 1.65 8.78
C LEU A 54 5.72 1.57 7.54
N ASN A 55 5.15 1.31 6.37
CA ASN A 55 5.88 1.32 5.10
C ASN A 55 6.47 2.68 4.78
N TYR A 56 5.73 3.76 5.05
CA TYR A 56 6.28 5.11 4.90
C TYR A 56 7.49 5.34 5.81
N LEU A 57 7.42 4.90 7.06
CA LEU A 57 8.51 5.03 8.01
C LEU A 57 9.73 4.20 7.58
N LEU A 58 9.52 2.94 7.20
CA LEU A 58 10.60 2.06 6.75
C LEU A 58 11.24 2.58 5.45
N ASP A 59 10.45 3.05 4.49
CA ASP A 59 10.97 3.62 3.24
C ASP A 59 11.85 4.84 3.51
N LYS A 60 11.32 5.80 4.30
CA LYS A 60 11.99 7.07 4.57
C LYS A 60 13.25 6.95 5.42
N TYR A 61 13.27 6.01 6.37
CA TYR A 61 14.34 5.90 7.34
C TYR A 61 15.33 4.76 7.08
N ILE A 62 14.97 3.78 6.24
CA ILE A 62 15.80 2.59 6.01
C ILE A 62 16.12 2.37 4.53
N LEU A 63 15.20 2.65 3.60
CA LEU A 63 15.42 2.28 2.18
C LEU A 63 15.95 3.40 1.31
N GLN A 64 15.61 4.67 1.60
CA GLN A 64 16.05 5.81 0.78
C GLN A 64 17.57 6.01 0.83
N PRO A 65 18.19 6.49 -0.27
CA PRO A 65 19.62 6.73 -0.32
C PRO A 65 20.04 7.73 0.76
N GLY A 66 20.96 7.32 1.64
CA GLY A 66 21.42 8.12 2.78
C GLY A 66 20.52 8.10 4.00
N ALA A 67 19.45 7.30 4.03
CA ALA A 67 18.55 7.19 5.18
C ALA A 67 19.23 6.53 6.41
N LEU A 68 20.22 5.65 6.19
CA LEU A 68 21.03 5.04 7.24
C LEU A 68 22.09 5.97 7.86
N ALA A 69 22.10 7.26 7.50
CA ALA A 69 23.03 8.23 8.07
C ALA A 69 22.93 8.36 9.60
N TRP A 70 21.85 7.90 10.24
CA TRP A 70 21.78 7.83 11.72
C TRP A 70 22.72 6.76 12.30
N LEU A 71 23.00 5.67 11.57
CA LEU A 71 23.69 4.47 12.07
C LEU A 71 25.21 4.61 11.99
N GLY A 72 25.71 5.48 11.10
CA GLY A 72 27.13 5.81 10.93
C GLY A 72 27.40 6.48 9.59
N GLU A 73 28.42 7.35 9.53
CA GLU A 73 28.80 8.04 8.28
C GLU A 73 29.25 7.11 7.16
N GLU A 74 29.64 5.86 7.49
CA GLU A 74 30.01 4.82 6.52
C GLU A 74 28.82 4.27 5.71
N PHE A 75 27.58 4.46 6.16
CA PHE A 75 26.37 3.95 5.50
C PHE A 75 25.60 5.00 4.68
N LYS A 76 26.18 6.21 4.49
CA LYS A 76 25.56 7.32 3.74
C LYS A 76 25.32 6.99 2.26
N ASP A 77 26.17 6.18 1.65
CA ASP A 77 26.10 5.83 0.22
C ASP A 77 25.43 4.46 -0.04
N VAL A 78 24.93 3.79 1.00
CA VAL A 78 24.28 2.48 0.85
C VAL A 78 22.84 2.68 0.39
N ASP A 79 22.60 2.34 -0.87
CA ASP A 79 21.26 2.33 -1.46
C ASP A 79 20.58 0.96 -1.24
N LEU A 80 19.61 0.94 -0.33
CA LEU A 80 18.77 -0.24 -0.06
C LEU A 80 17.45 -0.20 -0.84
N SER A 81 17.30 0.69 -1.82
CA SER A 81 16.07 0.80 -2.63
C SER A 81 15.70 -0.50 -3.33
N PHE A 82 16.66 -1.40 -3.58
CA PHE A 82 16.38 -2.73 -4.13
C PHE A 82 15.54 -3.63 -3.19
N LEU A 83 15.54 -3.37 -1.88
CA LEU A 83 14.67 -4.05 -0.90
C LEU A 83 13.24 -3.49 -0.90
N GLY A 84 12.97 -2.39 -1.62
CA GLY A 84 11.66 -1.73 -1.64
C GLY A 84 10.53 -2.67 -2.01
N LEU A 85 10.77 -3.52 -3.01
CA LEU A 85 9.78 -4.49 -3.46
C LEU A 85 9.43 -5.52 -2.38
N ILE A 86 10.39 -5.92 -1.55
CA ILE A 86 10.16 -6.86 -0.44
C ILE A 86 9.39 -6.17 0.69
N MET A 87 9.75 -4.93 1.01
CA MET A 87 9.07 -4.13 2.03
C MET A 87 7.58 -3.91 1.69
N PHE A 88 7.25 -3.58 0.44
CA PHE A 88 5.86 -3.37 0.01
C PHE A 88 5.01 -4.65 -0.07
N ILE A 89 5.62 -5.84 -0.07
CA ILE A 89 4.91 -7.13 -0.11
C ILE A 89 4.81 -7.76 1.29
N ALA A 90 5.84 -7.57 2.12
CA ALA A 90 5.95 -8.22 3.42
C ALA A 90 5.22 -7.49 4.56
N VAL A 91 4.96 -6.20 4.39
CA VAL A 91 4.30 -5.32 5.37
C VAL A 91 2.97 -4.84 4.82
#